data_AF-A0A919NCG1-F1
#
_entry.id   AF-A0A919NCG1-F1
#
_cell.length_a   1.000
_cell.length_b   1.000
_cell.length_c   1.000
_cell.angle_alpha   90.00
_cell.angle_beta   90.00
_cell.angle_gamma   90.00
#
_symmetry.space_group_name_H-M   'P 1'
#
loop_
_entity.id
_entity.type
_entity.pdbx_description
1 polymer ?
#
loop_
_entity_poly.entity_id
_entity_poly.type
_entity_poly.pdbx_seq_one_letter_code
_entity_poly.pdbx_strand_id
1 'polypeptide(L)'
;MSPGDDLDSVEPFVIRCVYALPRDGTDRRLGDDGTISGSLSAMQEWFAAQTGARLRFADEPVRTVRLPETDARIADHGSYVRDRIERLLRRQGFHEPRTLYAVWYDGSSTFSCGGGAWPPELRGRVAALYLQGAYDDVVCAEDRFSPDGVTIEINEFKMLHEILHTMGFVPPGASHHTRAGHVGNNHNDLMYAGDPPWNPSVIDPYHQDYFGTGRTDIPDLARSSFLEPLPAGAEPPPVW
;
A
#
# COMPACT_ATOMS: atom_id res chain seq x y z
N MET A 1 -1.98 -46.45 -2.58
CA MET A 1 -1.83 -45.57 -1.40
C MET A 1 -0.35 -45.28 -1.25
N SER A 2 0.18 -44.10 -1.55
CA SER A 2 -0.39 -42.85 -2.09
C SER A 2 0.67 -42.20 -2.98
N PRO A 3 0.30 -41.62 -4.14
CA PRO A 3 1.18 -40.76 -4.92
C PRO A 3 0.95 -39.28 -4.57
N GLY A 4 1.99 -38.47 -4.62
CA GLY A 4 1.91 -37.00 -4.63
C GLY A 4 2.64 -36.35 -3.48
N ASP A 5 3.96 -36.24 -3.60
CA ASP A 5 4.72 -35.23 -2.89
C ASP A 5 4.18 -33.84 -3.26
N ASP A 6 3.95 -33.06 -2.22
CA ASP A 6 3.30 -31.75 -2.13
C ASP A 6 4.10 -30.66 -2.87
N LEU A 7 3.92 -30.56 -4.19
CA LEU A 7 4.59 -29.56 -5.04
C LEU A 7 3.77 -28.27 -5.29
N ASP A 8 2.60 -28.10 -4.65
CA ASP A 8 1.68 -26.99 -4.94
C ASP A 8 1.39 -26.03 -3.76
N SER A 9 1.95 -26.22 -2.55
CA SER A 9 1.76 -25.25 -1.45
C SER A 9 2.77 -24.10 -1.53
N VAL A 10 2.69 -23.31 -2.61
CA VAL A 10 3.31 -21.98 -2.64
C VAL A 10 2.59 -21.13 -1.59
N GLU A 11 3.21 -20.89 -0.43
CA GLU A 11 2.66 -19.97 0.57
C GLU A 11 2.26 -18.64 -0.09
N PRO A 12 1.02 -18.15 0.15
CA PRO A 12 0.50 -16.99 -0.53
C PRO A 12 1.25 -15.72 -0.10
N PHE A 13 1.22 -14.70 -0.95
CA PHE A 13 1.79 -13.40 -0.61
C PHE A 13 0.93 -12.71 0.45
N VAL A 14 1.56 -12.10 1.47
CA VAL A 14 0.85 -11.48 2.59
C VAL A 14 1.24 -10.02 2.80
N ILE A 15 0.29 -9.21 3.23
CA ILE A 15 0.54 -7.83 3.67
C ILE A 15 0.67 -7.82 5.20
N ARG A 16 1.79 -7.32 5.72
CA ARG A 16 2.00 -7.12 7.16
C ARG A 16 1.92 -5.64 7.51
N CYS A 17 1.33 -5.35 8.66
CA CYS A 17 1.11 -3.98 9.12
C CYS A 17 2.20 -3.54 10.08
N VAL A 18 2.78 -2.37 9.84
CA VAL A 18 3.83 -1.80 10.68
C VAL A 18 3.47 -0.37 11.05
N TYR A 19 3.49 -0.06 12.34
CA TYR A 19 3.46 1.31 12.83
C TYR A 19 4.90 1.73 13.13
N ALA A 20 5.48 2.58 12.28
CA ALA A 20 6.88 2.95 12.36
C ALA A 20 7.04 4.33 13.01
N LEU A 21 7.96 4.43 13.97
CA LEU A 21 8.28 5.66 14.69
C LEU A 21 9.72 6.06 14.37
N PRO A 22 10.01 7.35 14.09
CA PRO A 22 11.40 7.80 14.13
C PRO A 22 11.98 7.62 15.53
N ARG A 23 13.31 7.60 15.64
CA ARG A 23 14.03 7.38 16.90
C ARG A 23 13.56 8.33 17.99
N ASP A 24 13.36 9.59 17.64
CA ASP A 24 12.92 10.70 18.48
C ASP A 24 11.41 10.99 18.37
N GLY A 25 10.65 10.17 17.65
CA GLY A 25 9.21 10.33 17.49
C GLY A 25 8.42 9.99 18.75
N THR A 26 7.38 10.79 19.02
CA THR A 26 6.37 10.48 20.03
C THR A 26 5.52 9.31 19.56
N ASP A 27 5.37 8.30 20.41
CA ASP A 27 4.45 7.19 20.15
C ASP A 27 3.01 7.63 20.45
N ARG A 28 2.20 7.80 19.40
CA ARG A 28 0.77 8.12 19.51
C ARG A 28 -0.11 6.90 19.73
N ARG A 29 0.49 5.70 19.81
CA ARG A 29 -0.13 4.42 20.10
C ARG A 29 -1.09 3.90 19.03
N LEU A 30 -0.98 4.39 17.79
CA LEU A 30 -1.87 4.03 16.67
C LEU A 30 -1.86 2.53 16.33
N GLY A 31 -0.74 1.84 16.63
CA GLY A 31 -0.62 0.39 16.47
C GLY A 31 -1.44 -0.42 17.50
N ASP A 32 -1.76 0.18 18.66
CA ASP A 32 -2.34 -0.53 19.81
C ASP A 32 -3.72 0.01 20.22
N ASP A 33 -4.07 1.25 19.86
CA ASP A 33 -5.30 1.92 20.29
C ASP A 33 -6.54 1.59 19.44
N GLY A 34 -6.35 0.80 18.38
CA GLY A 34 -7.40 0.40 17.46
C GLY A 34 -7.53 1.27 16.21
N THR A 35 -6.79 2.38 16.11
CA THR A 35 -6.86 3.29 14.94
C THR A 35 -6.48 2.58 13.65
N ILE A 36 -5.29 1.94 13.63
CA ILE A 36 -4.82 1.25 12.43
C ILE A 36 -5.70 0.01 12.16
N SER A 37 -6.05 -0.80 13.16
CA SER A 37 -6.91 -1.97 12.94
C SER A 37 -8.33 -1.63 12.47
N GLY A 38 -8.89 -0.50 12.92
CA GLY A 38 -10.13 0.07 12.41
C GLY A 38 -9.99 0.50 10.94
N SER A 39 -8.92 1.25 10.63
CA SER A 39 -8.55 1.64 9.26
C SER A 39 -8.49 0.43 8.32
N LEU A 40 -7.83 -0.65 8.75
CA LEU A 40 -7.77 -1.91 8.01
C LEU A 40 -9.14 -2.53 7.73
N SER A 41 -10.04 -2.51 8.72
CA SER A 41 -11.40 -3.05 8.56
C SER A 41 -12.17 -2.29 7.50
N ALA A 42 -12.22 -0.96 7.59
CA ALA A 42 -12.91 -0.09 6.64
C ALA A 42 -12.34 -0.23 5.22
N MET A 43 -11.02 -0.21 5.12
CA MET A 43 -10.27 -0.36 3.88
C MET A 43 -10.60 -1.69 3.18
N GLN A 44 -10.64 -2.79 3.94
CA GLN A 44 -10.92 -4.12 3.41
C GLN A 44 -12.40 -4.32 3.02
N GLU A 45 -13.34 -3.73 3.76
CA GLU A 45 -14.75 -3.74 3.41
C GLU A 45 -15.02 -2.96 2.13
N TRP A 46 -14.46 -1.76 2.01
CA TRP A 46 -14.55 -0.96 0.80
C TRP A 46 -13.92 -1.69 -0.39
N PHE A 47 -12.70 -2.22 -0.24
CA PHE A 47 -12.01 -2.96 -1.30
C PHE A 47 -12.80 -4.19 -1.75
N ALA A 48 -13.39 -4.94 -0.81
CA ALA A 48 -14.23 -6.08 -1.13
C ALA A 48 -15.52 -5.70 -1.84
N ALA A 49 -16.13 -4.56 -1.50
CA ALA A 49 -17.31 -4.05 -2.21
C ALA A 49 -16.98 -3.66 -3.66
N GLN A 50 -15.76 -3.20 -3.94
CA GLN A 50 -15.31 -2.82 -5.29
C GLN A 50 -14.88 -4.03 -6.13
N THR A 51 -14.22 -5.03 -5.52
CA THR A 51 -13.53 -6.09 -6.26
C THR A 51 -14.14 -7.48 -6.13
N GLY A 52 -14.98 -7.71 -5.11
CA GLY A 52 -15.46 -9.05 -4.74
C GLY A 52 -14.40 -9.92 -4.03
N ALA A 53 -13.20 -9.40 -3.77
CA ALA A 53 -12.12 -10.08 -3.07
C ALA A 53 -11.56 -9.21 -1.93
N ARG A 54 -10.76 -9.79 -1.04
CA ARG A 54 -10.04 -9.05 0.02
C ARG A 54 -8.55 -9.06 -0.25
N LEU A 55 -7.82 -8.05 0.20
CA LEU A 55 -6.36 -8.17 0.27
C LEU A 55 -5.99 -9.11 1.43
N ARG A 56 -4.94 -9.92 1.23
CA ARG A 56 -4.45 -10.90 2.19
C ARG A 56 -3.53 -10.22 3.19
N PHE A 57 -4.12 -9.58 4.19
CA PHE A 57 -3.38 -9.16 5.38
C PHE A 57 -3.05 -10.37 6.26
N ALA A 58 -1.88 -10.36 6.87
CA ALA A 58 -1.53 -11.35 7.88
C ALA A 58 -2.46 -11.22 9.09
N ASP A 59 -2.90 -12.36 9.64
CA ASP A 59 -3.70 -12.42 10.88
C ASP A 59 -2.79 -12.25 12.10
N GLU A 60 -2.20 -11.07 12.22
CA GLU A 60 -1.31 -10.69 13.32
C GLU A 60 -1.56 -9.23 13.73
N PRO A 61 -1.29 -8.85 14.99
CA PRO A 61 -1.39 -7.45 15.42
C PRO A 61 -0.44 -6.53 14.64
N VAL A 62 -0.79 -5.25 14.56
CA VAL A 62 0.08 -4.22 13.98
C VAL A 62 1.40 -4.18 14.74
N ARG A 63 2.52 -4.29 14.02
CA ARG A 63 3.83 -4.30 14.67
C ARG A 63 4.37 -2.89 14.80
N THR A 64 4.49 -2.41 16.05
CA THR A 64 5.13 -1.12 16.33
C THR A 64 6.66 -1.24 16.28
N VAL A 65 7.32 -0.37 15.52
CA VAL A 65 8.78 -0.39 15.30
C VAL A 65 9.36 1.00 15.48
N ARG A 66 10.40 1.12 16.31
CA ARG A 66 11.20 2.35 16.42
C ARG A 66 12.41 2.26 15.49
N LEU A 67 12.45 3.14 14.49
CA LEU A 67 13.56 3.24 13.55
C LEU A 67 14.79 3.87 14.24
N PRO A 68 16.02 3.49 13.84
CA PRO A 68 17.25 3.95 14.51
C PRO A 68 17.65 5.39 14.16
N GLU A 69 16.88 6.09 13.34
CA GLU A 69 17.17 7.46 12.88
C GLU A 69 16.09 8.44 13.29
N THR A 70 16.51 9.68 13.51
CA THR A 70 15.61 10.79 13.82
C THR A 70 14.72 11.13 12.64
N ASP A 71 13.57 11.72 12.93
CA ASP A 71 12.61 12.15 11.92
C ASP A 71 13.26 13.03 10.85
N ALA A 72 13.97 14.09 11.29
CA ALA A 72 14.66 15.01 10.41
C ALA A 72 15.68 14.34 9.46
N ARG A 73 16.31 13.23 9.87
CA ARG A 73 17.28 12.51 9.01
C ARG A 73 16.59 11.63 7.99
N ILE A 74 15.41 11.11 8.33
CA ILE A 74 14.59 10.34 7.40
C ILE A 74 13.96 11.29 6.38
N ALA A 75 13.40 12.41 6.84
CA ALA A 75 12.78 13.44 6.00
C ALA A 75 13.75 14.11 5.01
N ASP A 76 15.03 14.29 5.38
CA ASP A 76 16.09 14.84 4.51
C ASP A 76 16.33 14.02 3.22
N HIS A 77 15.77 12.80 3.13
CA HIS A 77 15.77 12.02 1.90
C HIS A 77 14.76 12.48 0.84
N GLY A 78 13.92 13.50 1.12
CA GLY A 78 13.00 14.09 0.14
C GLY A 78 12.06 13.05 -0.47
N SER A 79 12.04 12.92 -1.80
CA SER A 79 11.22 11.92 -2.50
C SER A 79 11.60 10.46 -2.19
N TYR A 80 12.70 10.20 -1.49
CA TYR A 80 13.20 8.86 -1.15
C TYR A 80 12.98 8.46 0.32
N VAL A 81 12.03 9.11 1.02
CA VAL A 81 11.67 8.77 2.41
C VAL A 81 11.25 7.29 2.53
N ARG A 82 10.39 6.78 1.63
CA ARG A 82 10.00 5.35 1.60
C ARG A 82 11.21 4.43 1.49
N ASP A 83 12.12 4.66 0.55
CA ASP A 83 13.34 3.86 0.38
C ASP A 83 14.20 3.87 1.65
N ARG A 84 14.23 4.99 2.37
CA ARG A 84 14.95 5.08 3.64
C ARG A 84 14.29 4.24 4.72
N ILE A 85 12.98 4.36 4.90
CA ILE A 85 12.18 3.56 5.83
C ILE A 85 12.36 2.07 5.53
N GLU A 86 12.25 1.67 4.26
CA GLU A 86 12.44 0.29 3.83
C GLU A 86 13.82 -0.23 4.21
N ARG A 87 14.90 0.50 3.91
CA ARG A 87 16.26 0.10 4.32
C ARG A 87 16.41 -0.04 5.84
N LEU A 88 15.77 0.83 6.62
CA LEU A 88 15.82 0.79 8.08
C LEU A 88 15.03 -0.41 8.64
N LEU A 89 13.87 -0.71 8.08
CA LEU A 89 13.05 -1.87 8.43
C LEU A 89 13.73 -3.18 8.06
N ARG A 90 14.33 -3.27 6.87
CA ARG A 90 15.09 -4.47 6.43
C ARG A 90 16.21 -4.83 7.41
N ARG A 91 16.95 -3.82 7.91
CA ARG A 91 17.99 -4.02 8.94
C ARG A 91 17.45 -4.53 10.28
N GLN A 92 16.15 -4.40 10.52
CA GLN A 92 15.45 -4.89 11.70
C GLN A 92 14.67 -6.19 11.45
N GLY A 93 14.91 -6.86 10.32
CA GLY A 93 14.33 -8.17 10.02
C GLY A 93 13.12 -8.15 9.08
N PHE A 94 12.61 -6.97 8.69
CA PHE A 94 11.45 -6.85 7.80
C PHE A 94 11.87 -6.96 6.33
N HIS A 95 12.16 -8.18 5.87
CA HIS A 95 12.58 -8.45 4.49
C HIS A 95 12.11 -9.82 3.97
N GLU A 96 11.00 -10.34 4.48
CA GLU A 96 10.47 -11.63 4.05
C GLU A 96 10.17 -11.66 2.53
N PRO A 97 10.50 -12.75 1.81
CA PRO A 97 10.42 -12.85 0.34
C PRO A 97 9.02 -12.60 -0.24
N ARG A 98 7.96 -12.98 0.47
CA ARG A 98 6.56 -12.92 0.00
C ARG A 98 5.70 -11.98 0.83
N THR A 99 6.31 -10.90 1.31
CA THR A 99 5.64 -9.96 2.22
C THR A 99 5.76 -8.54 1.72
N LEU A 100 4.62 -7.88 1.61
CA LEU A 100 4.49 -6.43 1.49
C LEU A 100 4.30 -5.86 2.89
N TYR A 101 4.98 -4.78 3.23
CA TYR A 101 4.77 -4.06 4.50
C TYR A 101 3.98 -2.79 4.23
N ALA A 102 2.76 -2.73 4.79
CA ALA A 102 1.98 -1.50 4.88
C ALA A 102 2.43 -0.75 6.13
N VAL A 103 3.08 0.40 5.93
CA VAL A 103 3.76 1.15 6.98
C VAL A 103 3.05 2.47 7.24
N TRP A 104 2.49 2.62 8.43
CA TRP A 104 2.08 3.91 8.95
C TRP A 104 3.28 4.52 9.68
N TYR A 105 4.02 5.39 9.01
CA TYR A 105 5.17 6.07 9.59
C TYR A 105 4.73 7.35 10.28
N ASP A 106 4.88 7.42 11.60
CA ASP A 106 4.52 8.59 12.42
C ASP A 106 5.61 9.67 12.44
N GLY A 107 6.16 9.92 11.27
CA GLY A 107 7.16 10.95 11.03
C GLY A 107 6.81 11.77 9.79
N SER A 108 7.70 12.68 9.46
CA SER A 108 7.51 13.68 8.41
C SER A 108 8.06 13.25 7.06
N SER A 109 7.54 13.91 6.04
CA SER A 109 8.01 13.95 4.66
C SER A 109 7.71 15.35 4.14
N THR A 110 8.63 15.94 3.39
CA THR A 110 8.46 17.27 2.77
C THR A 110 8.06 17.19 1.30
N PHE A 111 7.65 16.00 0.83
CA PHE A 111 7.43 15.72 -0.59
C PHE A 111 6.02 15.21 -0.91
N SER A 112 5.46 14.37 -0.04
CA SER A 112 4.15 13.74 -0.23
C SER A 112 3.61 13.26 1.12
N CYS A 113 2.36 12.78 1.18
CA CYS A 113 1.80 12.09 2.36
C CYS A 113 1.98 10.57 2.33
N GLY A 114 2.45 10.02 1.22
CA GLY A 114 2.69 8.59 1.06
C GLY A 114 3.71 8.28 -0.03
N GLY A 115 4.14 7.04 -0.08
CA GLY A 115 4.94 6.52 -1.16
C GLY A 115 4.97 5.00 -1.18
N GLY A 116 4.80 4.44 -2.37
CA GLY A 116 4.96 3.03 -2.68
C GLY A 116 6.27 2.76 -3.41
N ALA A 117 6.58 1.47 -3.55
CA ALA A 117 7.36 1.02 -4.69
C ALA A 117 6.49 1.09 -5.96
N TRP A 118 7.08 0.94 -7.14
CA TRP A 118 6.34 0.78 -8.40
C TRP A 118 7.16 -0.13 -9.33
N PRO A 119 7.14 -1.45 -9.07
CA PRO A 119 7.94 -2.39 -9.83
C PRO A 119 7.41 -2.56 -11.28
N PRO A 120 8.30 -2.84 -12.26
CA PRO A 120 9.72 -3.12 -12.10
C PRO A 120 10.64 -1.90 -11.98
N GLU A 121 10.16 -0.69 -12.30
CA GLU A 121 10.95 0.54 -12.40
C GLU A 121 11.52 0.97 -11.05
N LEU A 122 10.68 0.91 -10.01
CA LEU A 122 11.03 1.25 -8.64
C LEU A 122 10.75 0.04 -7.75
N ARG A 123 11.80 -0.72 -7.43
CA ARG A 123 11.67 -1.93 -6.60
C ARG A 123 11.52 -1.59 -5.12
N GLY A 124 10.77 -2.43 -4.42
CA GLY A 124 10.61 -2.36 -2.98
C GLY A 124 9.41 -3.17 -2.52
N ARG A 125 9.31 -3.37 -1.21
CA ARG A 125 8.22 -4.10 -0.57
C ARG A 125 7.46 -3.29 0.48
N VAL A 126 7.67 -1.97 0.49
CA VAL A 126 7.06 -1.07 1.46
C VAL A 126 6.13 -0.10 0.74
N ALA A 127 4.89 -0.09 1.20
CA ALA A 127 3.96 1.02 1.01
C ALA A 127 3.95 1.83 2.31
N ALA A 128 4.21 3.13 2.25
CA ALA A 128 4.34 3.96 3.45
C ALA A 128 3.43 5.19 3.40
N LEU A 129 2.74 5.48 4.50
CA LEU A 129 2.15 6.79 4.78
C LEU A 129 3.02 7.58 5.76
N TYR A 130 3.11 8.89 5.58
CA TYR A 130 3.89 9.80 6.43
C TYR A 130 2.93 10.68 7.21
N LEU A 131 2.55 10.23 8.41
CA LEU A 131 1.43 10.78 9.17
C LEU A 131 1.69 12.19 9.70
N GLN A 132 2.95 12.62 9.76
CA GLN A 132 3.34 13.97 10.17
C GLN A 132 3.98 14.74 9.00
N GLY A 133 3.75 14.29 7.77
CA GLY A 133 4.24 14.97 6.56
C GLY A 133 3.55 16.30 6.30
N ALA A 134 4.24 17.17 5.57
CA ALA A 134 3.68 18.40 5.04
C ALA A 134 4.46 18.85 3.81
N TYR A 135 3.78 19.22 2.74
CA TYR A 135 4.37 19.71 1.50
C TYR A 135 3.42 20.69 0.83
N ASP A 136 3.94 21.76 0.24
CA ASP A 136 3.13 22.86 -0.27
C ASP A 136 2.08 23.31 0.77
N ASP A 137 0.79 23.28 0.42
CA ASP A 137 -0.33 23.59 1.32
C ASP A 137 -0.96 22.34 1.98
N VAL A 138 -0.35 21.15 1.81
CA VAL A 138 -0.86 19.88 2.33
C VAL A 138 -0.26 19.58 3.70
N VAL A 139 -1.11 19.28 4.68
CA VAL A 139 -0.73 18.84 6.03
C VAL A 139 -1.27 17.43 6.27
N CYS A 140 -0.41 16.42 6.17
CA CYS A 140 -0.82 15.01 6.25
C CYS A 140 -1.38 14.64 7.63
N ALA A 141 -1.00 15.36 8.69
CA ALA A 141 -1.52 15.14 10.03
C ALA A 141 -3.01 15.51 10.19
N GLU A 142 -3.59 16.23 9.23
CA GLU A 142 -5.03 16.57 9.22
C GLU A 142 -5.89 15.49 8.55
N ASP A 143 -5.25 14.51 7.88
CA ASP A 143 -5.93 13.38 7.28
C ASP A 143 -6.61 12.51 8.33
N ARG A 144 -7.87 12.17 8.09
CA ARG A 144 -8.66 11.32 9.00
C ARG A 144 -8.43 9.84 8.71
N PHE A 145 -8.39 9.06 9.78
CA PHE A 145 -8.65 7.62 9.75
C PHE A 145 -10.14 7.35 9.86
N SER A 146 -10.53 6.12 9.51
CA SER A 146 -11.87 5.62 9.76
C SER A 146 -12.28 5.84 11.24
N PRO A 147 -13.40 6.52 11.50
CA PRO A 147 -13.83 6.83 12.87
C PRO A 147 -14.47 5.63 13.59
N ASP A 148 -14.94 4.64 12.85
CA ASP A 148 -15.77 3.52 13.33
C ASP A 148 -15.31 2.15 12.80
N GLY A 149 -14.25 2.12 11.99
CA GLY A 149 -13.75 0.91 11.33
C GLY A 149 -14.60 0.41 10.16
N VAL A 150 -15.57 1.22 9.71
CA VAL A 150 -16.49 0.89 8.61
C VAL A 150 -16.47 2.01 7.55
N THR A 151 -16.59 3.25 8.00
CA THR A 151 -16.55 4.45 7.15
C THR A 151 -15.11 4.68 6.68
N ILE A 152 -14.88 4.53 5.38
CA ILE A 152 -13.58 4.79 4.76
C ILE A 152 -13.28 6.29 4.73
N GLU A 153 -12.05 6.68 5.04
CA GLU A 153 -11.57 8.05 5.01
C GLU A 153 -10.27 8.15 4.17
N ILE A 154 -9.70 9.35 4.12
CA ILE A 154 -8.58 9.65 3.23
C ILE A 154 -7.31 8.84 3.53
N ASN A 155 -7.03 8.49 4.80
CA ASN A 155 -5.85 7.66 5.12
C ASN A 155 -5.99 6.23 4.56
N GLU A 156 -7.19 5.66 4.56
CA GLU A 156 -7.44 4.35 3.97
C GLU A 156 -7.25 4.38 2.44
N PHE A 157 -7.74 5.42 1.76
CA PHE A 157 -7.52 5.58 0.32
C PHE A 157 -6.04 5.74 -0.01
N LYS A 158 -5.31 6.59 0.73
CA LYS A 158 -3.86 6.76 0.56
C LYS A 158 -3.12 5.45 0.78
N MET A 159 -3.44 4.69 1.83
CA MET A 159 -2.78 3.41 2.07
C MET A 159 -3.05 2.40 0.95
N LEU A 160 -4.31 2.27 0.49
CA LEU A 160 -4.63 1.40 -0.64
C LEU A 160 -3.87 1.81 -1.90
N HIS A 161 -3.81 3.10 -2.19
CA HIS A 161 -3.07 3.66 -3.32
C HIS A 161 -1.60 3.22 -3.29
N GLU A 162 -0.90 3.42 -2.17
CA GLU A 162 0.51 3.04 -2.05
C GLU A 162 0.73 1.51 -2.05
N ILE A 163 -0.22 0.74 -1.51
CA ILE A 163 -0.18 -0.72 -1.58
C ILE A 163 -0.29 -1.19 -3.04
N LEU A 164 -1.22 -0.65 -3.82
CA LEU A 164 -1.41 -1.02 -5.22
C LEU A 164 -0.22 -0.61 -6.09
N HIS A 165 0.35 0.58 -5.87
CA HIS A 165 1.64 0.96 -6.46
C HIS A 165 2.71 -0.09 -6.18
N THR A 166 2.86 -0.49 -4.91
CA THR A 166 3.90 -1.43 -4.47
C THR A 166 3.72 -2.83 -5.07
N MET A 167 2.49 -3.19 -5.43
CA MET A 167 2.19 -4.41 -6.20
C MET A 167 2.47 -4.28 -7.71
N GLY A 168 2.75 -3.07 -8.22
CA GLY A 168 3.06 -2.80 -9.63
C GLY A 168 1.85 -2.44 -10.49
N PHE A 169 0.75 -1.98 -9.87
CA PHE A 169 -0.45 -1.59 -10.62
C PHE A 169 -0.34 -0.21 -11.25
N VAL A 170 -1.12 -0.03 -12.30
CA VAL A 170 -0.92 0.96 -13.37
C VAL A 170 0.48 0.87 -14.00
N PRO A 171 0.79 -0.26 -14.65
CA PRO A 171 2.05 -0.43 -15.37
C PRO A 171 2.13 0.52 -16.60
N PRO A 172 3.32 0.76 -17.19
CA PRO A 172 3.46 1.61 -18.38
C PRO A 172 2.59 1.23 -19.59
N GLY A 173 2.10 -0.02 -19.65
CA GLY A 173 1.18 -0.51 -20.69
C GLY A 173 -0.31 -0.26 -20.42
N ALA A 174 -0.68 0.31 -19.26
CA ALA A 174 -2.06 0.71 -18.96
C ALA A 174 -2.51 1.84 -19.89
N SER A 175 -3.79 1.83 -20.26
CA SER A 175 -4.35 2.65 -21.34
C SER A 175 -4.21 4.16 -21.08
N HIS A 176 -4.32 4.57 -19.83
CA HIS A 176 -4.28 5.94 -19.38
C HIS A 176 -3.10 6.24 -18.44
N HIS A 177 -2.05 5.41 -18.50
CA HIS A 177 -0.86 5.56 -17.68
C HIS A 177 -0.26 6.97 -17.82
N THR A 178 0.07 7.55 -16.67
CA THR A 178 0.78 8.81 -16.51
C THR A 178 1.60 8.80 -15.22
N ARG A 179 2.52 9.77 -15.09
CA ARG A 179 3.24 10.08 -13.83
C ARG A 179 3.72 8.87 -13.01
N ALA A 180 4.33 7.88 -13.67
CA ALA A 180 4.95 6.70 -13.04
C ALA A 180 4.00 5.98 -12.06
N GLY A 181 3.03 5.24 -12.60
CA GLY A 181 2.11 4.43 -11.80
C GLY A 181 0.73 5.03 -11.57
N HIS A 182 0.37 6.09 -12.28
CA HIS A 182 -0.91 6.76 -12.10
C HIS A 182 -1.76 6.74 -13.38
N VAL A 183 -3.05 7.02 -13.24
CA VAL A 183 -3.94 7.30 -14.37
C VAL A 183 -4.28 8.80 -14.43
N GLY A 184 -4.54 9.31 -15.64
CA GLY A 184 -4.79 10.74 -15.86
C GLY A 184 -6.20 11.11 -16.32
N ASN A 185 -7.06 10.11 -16.57
CA ASN A 185 -8.32 10.28 -17.29
C ASN A 185 -9.56 10.45 -16.39
N ASN A 186 -9.52 9.98 -15.14
CA ASN A 186 -10.67 10.02 -14.23
C ASN A 186 -10.25 10.30 -12.79
N HIS A 187 -10.73 11.40 -12.20
CA HIS A 187 -10.37 11.78 -10.83
C HIS A 187 -10.96 10.87 -9.75
N ASN A 188 -11.98 10.07 -10.10
CA ASN A 188 -12.55 9.08 -9.19
C ASN A 188 -11.72 7.80 -9.12
N ASP A 189 -10.75 7.61 -10.01
CA ASP A 189 -9.87 6.44 -9.93
C ASP A 189 -8.97 6.56 -8.70
N LEU A 190 -8.90 5.51 -7.90
CA LEU A 190 -8.00 5.41 -6.75
C LEU A 190 -6.55 5.70 -7.14
N MET A 191 -6.12 5.35 -8.36
CA MET A 191 -4.77 5.57 -8.86
C MET A 191 -4.61 6.88 -9.65
N TYR A 192 -5.57 7.80 -9.55
CA TYR A 192 -5.51 9.08 -10.24
C TYR A 192 -4.39 9.99 -9.72
N ALA A 193 -3.68 10.65 -10.64
CA ALA A 193 -2.81 11.78 -10.32
C ALA A 193 -3.28 13.09 -10.97
N GLY A 194 -3.67 14.04 -10.12
CA GLY A 194 -4.02 15.41 -10.49
C GLY A 194 -4.58 16.19 -9.31
N ASP A 195 -5.03 17.41 -9.56
CA ASP A 195 -5.49 18.34 -8.52
C ASP A 195 -6.90 18.01 -7.96
N PRO A 196 -7.86 17.49 -8.76
CA PRO A 196 -9.17 17.11 -8.23
C PRO A 196 -9.09 16.00 -7.17
N PRO A 197 -9.98 16.01 -6.17
CA PRO A 197 -9.99 15.00 -5.12
C PRO A 197 -10.46 13.64 -5.66
N TRP A 198 -10.04 12.56 -4.99
CA TRP A 198 -10.51 11.20 -5.24
C TRP A 198 -11.92 10.94 -4.69
N ASN A 199 -12.86 11.88 -4.76
CA ASN A 199 -14.19 11.71 -4.15
C ASN A 199 -15.34 11.83 -5.18
N PRO A 200 -16.09 10.75 -5.44
CA PRO A 200 -15.95 9.40 -4.86
C PRO A 200 -14.73 8.65 -5.40
N SER A 201 -14.11 7.80 -4.58
CA SER A 201 -13.04 6.89 -5.01
C SER A 201 -13.63 5.58 -5.53
N VAL A 202 -13.02 5.02 -6.58
CA VAL A 202 -13.39 3.77 -7.26
C VAL A 202 -12.11 3.08 -7.74
N ILE A 203 -12.05 1.75 -7.71
CA ILE A 203 -10.95 0.99 -8.31
C ILE A 203 -11.15 0.92 -9.82
N ASP A 204 -10.19 1.44 -10.60
CA ASP A 204 -10.14 1.38 -12.07
C ASP A 204 -11.51 1.58 -12.74
N PRO A 205 -12.07 2.80 -12.73
CA PRO A 205 -13.33 3.07 -13.41
C PRO A 205 -13.28 2.55 -14.85
N TYR A 206 -14.25 1.71 -15.20
CA TYR A 206 -14.38 1.05 -16.51
C TYR A 206 -13.40 -0.10 -16.80
N HIS A 207 -12.52 -0.46 -15.86
CA HIS A 207 -11.68 -1.66 -15.88
C HIS A 207 -10.72 -1.70 -17.10
N GLN A 208 -9.92 -0.66 -17.29
CA GLN A 208 -9.10 -0.50 -18.51
C GLN A 208 -7.60 -0.38 -18.24
N ASP A 209 -7.21 -0.20 -16.98
CA ASP A 209 -5.87 0.23 -16.62
C ASP A 209 -5.12 -0.79 -15.75
N TYR A 210 -5.77 -1.37 -14.73
CA TYR A 210 -5.09 -2.26 -13.79
C TYR A 210 -5.98 -3.25 -13.03
N PHE A 211 -7.31 -3.20 -13.13
CA PHE A 211 -8.21 -4.14 -12.46
C PHE A 211 -9.32 -4.66 -13.38
N GLY A 212 -9.44 -5.99 -13.48
CA GLY A 212 -10.53 -6.63 -14.21
C GLY A 212 -10.50 -6.34 -15.71
N THR A 213 -9.32 -6.02 -16.24
CA THR A 213 -9.11 -5.59 -17.63
C THR A 213 -9.27 -6.73 -18.63
N GLY A 214 -9.04 -7.96 -18.17
CA GLY A 214 -8.97 -9.15 -19.03
C GLY A 214 -7.70 -9.21 -19.90
N ARG A 215 -6.81 -8.24 -19.77
CA ARG A 215 -5.52 -8.19 -20.46
C ARG A 215 -4.51 -9.11 -19.79
N THR A 216 -3.63 -9.69 -20.60
CA THR A 216 -2.54 -10.59 -20.18
C THR A 216 -1.16 -10.03 -20.50
N ASP A 217 -1.10 -8.90 -21.22
CA ASP A 217 0.13 -8.18 -21.53
C ASP A 217 0.55 -7.21 -20.42
N ILE A 218 -0.32 -6.99 -19.43
CA ILE A 218 -0.07 -6.18 -18.24
C ILE A 218 -0.55 -6.90 -16.97
N PRO A 219 0.05 -6.62 -15.79
CA PRO A 219 -0.50 -6.99 -14.50
C PRO A 219 -1.98 -6.59 -14.36
N ASP A 220 -2.77 -7.49 -13.78
CA ASP A 220 -4.19 -7.27 -13.49
C ASP A 220 -4.46 -7.60 -12.02
N LEU A 221 -5.00 -6.63 -11.27
CA LEU A 221 -5.28 -6.77 -9.85
C LEU A 221 -6.22 -7.93 -9.56
N ALA A 222 -7.13 -8.28 -10.47
CA ALA A 222 -8.01 -9.45 -10.31
C ALA A 222 -7.26 -10.80 -10.28
N ARG A 223 -5.98 -10.82 -10.70
CA ARG A 223 -5.09 -11.99 -10.64
C ARG A 223 -3.98 -11.83 -9.59
N SER A 224 -4.02 -10.82 -8.73
CA SER A 224 -2.95 -10.60 -7.75
C SER A 224 -2.82 -11.75 -6.74
N SER A 225 -1.57 -12.18 -6.47
CA SER A 225 -1.24 -13.16 -5.42
C SER A 225 -1.48 -12.68 -4.00
N PHE A 226 -1.78 -11.40 -3.82
CA PHE A 226 -2.19 -10.82 -2.54
C PHE A 226 -3.70 -10.88 -2.30
N LEU A 227 -4.49 -11.51 -3.16
CA LEU A 227 -5.93 -11.61 -2.95
C LEU A 227 -6.33 -12.84 -2.11
N GLU A 228 -7.45 -12.69 -1.42
CA GLU A 228 -8.19 -13.74 -0.72
C GLU A 228 -9.68 -13.70 -1.13
N PRO A 229 -10.25 -14.82 -1.64
CA PRO A 229 -9.56 -16.08 -1.96
C PRO A 229 -8.46 -15.90 -3.01
N LEU A 230 -7.46 -16.79 -3.00
CA LEU A 230 -6.36 -16.73 -3.98
C LEU A 230 -6.95 -17.01 -5.38
N PRO A 231 -6.78 -16.11 -6.37
CA PRO A 231 -7.35 -16.29 -7.69
C PRO A 231 -6.68 -17.43 -8.44
N ALA A 232 -7.41 -18.06 -9.35
CA ALA A 232 -6.83 -19.04 -10.27
C ALA A 232 -5.81 -18.34 -11.19
N GLY A 233 -4.60 -18.89 -11.29
CA GLY A 233 -3.52 -18.25 -12.04
C GLY A 233 -2.99 -16.99 -11.36
N ALA A 234 -2.97 -16.96 -10.03
CA ALA A 234 -2.43 -15.85 -9.26
C ALA A 234 -1.00 -15.46 -9.71
N GLU A 235 -0.78 -14.18 -9.91
CA GLU A 235 0.48 -13.58 -10.38
C GLU A 235 1.14 -12.81 -9.23
N PRO A 236 2.45 -13.00 -8.97
CA PRO A 236 3.17 -12.16 -8.02
C PRO A 236 3.34 -10.75 -8.60
N PRO A 237 3.68 -9.73 -7.78
CA PRO A 237 4.12 -8.46 -8.32
C PRO A 237 5.28 -8.65 -9.30
N PRO A 238 5.42 -7.77 -10.30
CA PRO A 238 6.58 -7.79 -11.18
C PRO A 238 7.88 -7.81 -10.36
N VAL A 239 8.83 -8.67 -10.75
CA VAL A 239 10.19 -8.77 -10.19
C VAL A 239 10.31 -9.10 -8.69
N TRP A 240 9.29 -9.73 -8.08
CA TRP A 240 9.34 -10.20 -6.68
C TRP A 240 9.80 -11.66 -6.52
#